data_AF-A0A3D5JXZ2-F1
#
_entry.id   AF-A0A3D5JXZ2-F1
#
_cell.length_a   1.000
_cell.length_b   1.000
_cell.length_c   1.000
_cell.angle_alpha   90.00
_cell.angle_beta   90.00
_cell.angle_gamma   90.00
#
_symmetry.space_group_name_H-M   'P 1'
#
loop_
_entity.id
_entity.type
_entity.pdbx_description
1 polymer ?
#
loop_
_entity_poly.entity_id
_entity_poly.type
_entity_poly.pdbx_seq_one_letter_code
_entity_poly.pdbx_strand_id
1 'polypeptide(L)'
;MEEKTAASRLSKRNSLYEKHPNSVDSLGQAGYRFFTQVMLKFSRLSMGLTAGLLLAGLNTVSAAKNVAAADPKKVDADFKFQGEYAGSLGGQYEVGAQVIALGGGKFKMVLYPGGLPGAGYDGGEKREYDGARDGDTVTFTGGTTGKSIFGGKLTFERDGQSFSIDRTIRKSPTLSA
;
A
#
# COMPACT_ATOMS: atom_id res chain seq x y z
N MET A 1 31.98 25.20 56.15
CA MET A 1 30.53 25.34 55.87
C MET A 1 30.39 25.75 54.42
N GLU A 2 29.33 25.28 53.75
CA GLU A 2 29.04 25.43 52.32
C GLU A 2 29.81 24.53 51.34
N GLU A 3 29.77 23.23 51.68
CA GLU A 3 29.37 22.22 50.70
C GLU A 3 27.89 22.45 50.31
N LYS A 4 27.53 22.10 49.07
CA LYS A 4 26.16 21.78 48.57
C LYS A 4 25.45 22.77 47.63
N THR A 5 26.07 23.19 46.53
CA THR A 5 25.28 23.74 45.40
C THR A 5 25.69 23.23 44.00
N ALA A 6 26.80 22.51 43.84
CA ALA A 6 27.23 22.03 42.51
C ALA A 6 26.86 20.56 42.20
N ALA A 7 26.43 19.77 43.18
CA ALA A 7 26.18 18.33 43.01
C ALA A 7 24.71 17.95 42.69
N SER A 8 23.86 18.94 42.38
CA SER A 8 22.43 18.71 42.09
C SER A 8 22.11 18.53 40.59
N ARG A 9 23.06 18.80 39.68
CA ARG A 9 22.79 18.82 38.23
C ARG A 9 23.50 17.72 37.42
N LEU A 10 23.90 16.62 38.07
CA LEU A 10 24.52 15.47 37.38
C LEU A 10 23.86 14.10 37.66
N SER A 11 22.80 14.01 38.46
CA SER A 11 22.24 12.72 38.92
C SER A 11 20.92 12.28 38.27
N LYS A 12 20.65 12.63 37.01
CA LYS A 12 19.46 12.13 36.28
C LYS A 12 19.73 11.65 34.85
N ARG A 13 20.97 11.22 34.58
CA ARG A 13 21.27 10.40 33.40
C ARG A 13 21.89 9.11 33.87
N ASN A 14 21.17 8.02 33.62
CA ASN A 14 21.59 6.62 33.72
C ASN A 14 21.92 6.09 35.12
N SER A 15 20.98 5.35 35.71
CA SER A 15 21.25 4.00 36.24
C SER A 15 20.14 3.57 37.20
N LEU A 16 18.99 3.15 36.69
CA LEU A 16 18.13 2.19 37.38
C LEU A 16 17.51 1.25 36.34
N TYR A 17 18.25 0.19 36.06
CA TYR A 17 17.71 -1.09 35.61
C TYR A 17 16.93 -1.68 36.79
N GLU A 18 15.63 -1.44 36.84
CA GLU A 18 14.75 -2.02 37.84
C GLU A 18 13.95 -3.15 37.17
N LYS A 19 14.44 -4.38 37.34
CA LYS A 19 13.71 -5.61 37.07
C LYS A 19 12.58 -5.72 38.09
N HIS A 20 11.34 -5.70 37.62
CA HIS A 20 10.20 -6.17 38.42
C HIS A 20 9.76 -7.58 37.96
N PRO A 21 9.72 -8.55 38.89
CA PRO A 21 9.14 -9.88 38.69
C PRO A 21 7.63 -9.85 39.00
N ASN A 22 6.86 -10.67 38.27
CA ASN A 22 5.58 -11.33 38.63
C ASN A 22 4.87 -11.72 37.32
N SER A 23 4.99 -12.97 36.89
CA SER A 23 4.05 -14.07 37.21
C SER A 23 2.79 -14.02 36.35
N VAL A 24 2.81 -14.74 35.23
CA VAL A 24 1.61 -15.35 34.66
C VAL A 24 1.90 -16.84 34.44
N ASP A 25 1.11 -17.63 35.14
CA ASP A 25 1.20 -19.06 35.27
C ASP A 25 0.79 -19.76 33.96
N SER A 26 1.61 -20.69 33.50
CA SER A 26 1.23 -21.66 32.46
C SER A 26 1.63 -23.05 32.94
N LEU A 27 0.73 -23.69 33.68
CA LEU A 27 0.77 -25.11 33.98
C LEU A 27 -0.58 -25.75 33.67
N GLY A 28 -0.55 -26.74 32.78
CA GLY A 28 -1.63 -27.70 32.59
C GLY A 28 -1.84 -28.10 31.14
N GLN A 29 -1.13 -29.12 30.67
CA GLN A 29 -1.71 -30.47 30.48
C GLN A 29 -0.81 -31.38 29.63
N ALA A 30 -0.64 -32.61 30.15
CA ALA A 30 -0.48 -33.90 29.49
C ALA A 30 0.26 -33.95 28.13
N GLY A 31 1.37 -34.66 27.97
CA GLY A 31 1.57 -36.06 28.38
C GLY A 31 1.47 -36.97 27.16
N TYR A 32 2.55 -37.08 26.38
CA TYR A 32 2.79 -38.23 25.50
C TYR A 32 4.26 -38.64 25.62
N ARG A 33 4.46 -39.76 26.30
CA ARG A 33 5.73 -40.47 26.38
C ARG A 33 5.72 -41.58 25.33
N PHE A 34 6.88 -41.71 24.69
CA PHE A 34 7.58 -42.98 24.44
C PHE A 34 7.48 -43.66 23.05
N PHE A 35 8.64 -44.25 22.71
CA PHE A 35 9.00 -45.18 21.63
C PHE A 35 9.33 -44.59 20.25
N THR A 36 10.40 -44.91 19.52
CA THR A 36 11.68 -45.63 19.74
C THR A 36 12.55 -45.33 18.51
N GLN A 37 13.86 -45.29 18.76
CA GLN A 37 15.01 -45.31 17.86
C GLN A 37 14.85 -46.10 16.53
N VAL A 38 15.50 -45.64 15.45
CA VAL A 38 16.60 -46.32 14.72
C VAL A 38 16.95 -45.53 13.45
N MET A 39 18.21 -45.13 13.38
CA MET A 39 18.87 -44.57 12.20
C MET A 39 19.31 -45.73 11.30
N LEU A 40 18.88 -45.76 10.04
CA LEU A 40 19.50 -46.60 9.02
C LEU A 40 19.59 -45.84 7.68
N LYS A 41 20.83 -45.51 7.34
CA LYS A 41 21.32 -44.89 6.11
C LYS A 41 21.80 -46.05 5.22
N PHE A 42 21.49 -46.08 3.91
CA PHE A 42 22.40 -46.53 2.83
C PHE A 42 21.76 -46.46 1.44
N SER A 43 22.62 -46.07 0.49
CA SER A 43 22.46 -45.79 -0.93
C SER A 43 21.74 -46.85 -1.77
N ARG A 44 21.20 -46.41 -2.92
CA ARG A 44 21.50 -46.99 -4.25
C ARG A 44 21.06 -46.05 -5.39
N LEU A 45 22.09 -45.57 -6.09
CA LEU A 45 22.06 -45.05 -7.45
C LEU A 45 21.46 -46.12 -8.39
N SER A 46 20.40 -45.78 -9.12
CA SER A 46 19.92 -46.55 -10.26
C SER A 46 19.88 -45.61 -11.47
N MET A 47 20.85 -45.84 -12.36
CA MET A 47 21.00 -45.19 -13.64
C MET A 47 20.10 -45.93 -14.64
N GLY A 48 18.92 -45.37 -14.91
CA GLY A 48 17.98 -45.88 -15.92
C GLY A 48 17.97 -44.99 -17.16
N LEU A 49 18.79 -45.34 -18.14
CA LEU A 49 18.77 -44.78 -19.49
C LEU A 49 17.42 -45.13 -20.15
N THR A 50 16.53 -44.14 -20.35
CA THR A 50 15.37 -44.29 -21.25
C THR A 50 15.44 -43.24 -22.34
N ALA A 51 15.53 -43.75 -23.57
CA ALA A 51 15.59 -43.02 -24.80
C ALA A 51 14.32 -42.19 -25.03
N GLY A 52 14.49 -41.05 -25.70
CA GLY A 52 13.50 -40.00 -25.80
C GLY A 52 12.27 -40.30 -26.64
N LEU A 53 11.20 -39.58 -26.30
CA LEU A 53 10.20 -39.10 -27.23
C LEU A 53 10.18 -37.57 -27.08
N LEU A 54 10.75 -36.86 -28.06
CA LEU A 54 10.52 -35.41 -28.20
C LEU A 54 9.07 -35.21 -28.64
N LEU A 55 8.17 -35.01 -27.68
CA LEU A 55 6.85 -34.49 -27.95
C LEU A 55 6.98 -32.97 -28.09
N ALA A 56 6.98 -32.50 -29.33
CA ALA A 56 6.94 -31.07 -29.63
C ALA A 56 5.67 -30.48 -29.00
N GLY A 57 5.85 -29.72 -27.92
CA GLY A 57 4.78 -28.99 -27.26
C GLY A 57 4.19 -27.97 -28.23
N LEU A 58 3.02 -28.27 -28.79
CA LEU A 58 2.13 -27.28 -29.37
C LEU A 58 1.74 -26.33 -28.23
N ASN A 59 2.44 -25.21 -28.12
CA ASN A 59 1.94 -24.07 -27.37
C ASN A 59 0.72 -23.57 -28.13
N THR A 60 -0.47 -23.99 -27.71
CA THR A 60 -1.68 -23.26 -28.05
C THR A 60 -1.54 -21.91 -27.35
N VAL A 61 -1.06 -20.91 -28.10
CA VAL A 61 -1.21 -19.51 -27.71
C VAL A 61 -2.72 -19.28 -27.70
N SER A 62 -3.32 -19.47 -26.52
CA SER A 62 -4.68 -18.98 -26.27
C SER A 62 -4.62 -17.49 -26.58
N ALA A 63 -5.27 -17.10 -27.67
CA ALA A 63 -5.42 -15.70 -28.02
C ALA A 63 -5.99 -15.02 -26.78
N ALA A 64 -5.16 -14.20 -26.11
CA ALA A 64 -5.62 -13.33 -25.06
C ALA A 64 -6.81 -12.59 -25.65
N LYS A 65 -8.01 -12.86 -25.13
CA LYS A 65 -9.19 -12.10 -25.47
C LYS A 65 -8.84 -10.67 -25.12
N ASN A 66 -8.50 -9.88 -26.14
CA ASN A 66 -8.43 -8.46 -26.03
C ASN A 66 -9.83 -8.05 -25.56
N VAL A 67 -10.00 -7.84 -24.25
CA VAL A 67 -11.20 -7.24 -23.70
C VAL A 67 -11.13 -5.78 -24.10
N ALA A 68 -11.44 -5.54 -25.37
CA ALA A 68 -11.64 -4.24 -25.94
C ALA A 68 -12.97 -3.69 -25.41
N ALA A 69 -12.91 -2.46 -24.91
CA ALA A 69 -13.98 -1.66 -24.33
C ALA A 69 -14.67 -2.27 -23.09
N ALA A 70 -14.48 -1.60 -21.94
CA ALA A 70 -15.24 -1.85 -20.72
C ALA A 70 -16.73 -1.68 -21.02
N ASP A 71 -17.49 -2.77 -20.98
CA ASP A 71 -18.95 -2.71 -20.91
C ASP A 71 -19.33 -1.89 -19.66
N PRO A 72 -20.09 -0.78 -19.78
CA PRO A 72 -20.51 0.03 -18.64
C PRO A 72 -21.21 -0.77 -17.54
N LYS A 73 -21.82 -1.92 -17.90
CA LYS A 73 -22.49 -2.84 -16.96
C LYS A 73 -21.52 -3.80 -16.25
N LYS A 74 -20.27 -3.87 -16.70
CA LYS A 74 -19.17 -4.69 -16.13
C LYS A 74 -18.08 -3.83 -15.52
N VAL A 75 -18.41 -2.58 -15.21
CA VAL A 75 -17.51 -1.67 -14.52
C VAL A 75 -17.31 -2.19 -13.10
N ASP A 76 -16.06 -2.45 -12.73
CA ASP A 76 -15.75 -2.89 -11.37
C ASP A 76 -16.04 -1.76 -10.35
N ALA A 77 -16.12 -2.14 -9.07
CA ALA A 77 -16.36 -1.18 -7.99
C ALA A 77 -15.24 -0.13 -7.83
N ASP A 78 -14.08 -0.33 -8.47
CA ASP A 78 -12.91 0.55 -8.38
C ASP A 78 -13.02 1.75 -9.33
N PHE A 79 -13.75 1.60 -10.43
CA PHE A 79 -13.95 2.64 -11.45
C PHE A 79 -14.48 3.96 -10.87
N LYS A 80 -15.36 3.90 -9.87
CA LYS A 80 -15.89 5.11 -9.24
C LYS A 80 -14.86 5.89 -8.42
N PHE A 81 -13.63 5.41 -8.29
CA PHE A 81 -12.52 6.10 -7.61
C PHE A 81 -11.38 6.51 -8.56
N GLN A 82 -11.18 5.81 -9.68
CA GLN A 82 -10.13 6.16 -10.63
C GLN A 82 -10.41 7.45 -11.41
N GLY A 83 -9.39 8.20 -11.78
CA GLY A 83 -9.51 9.39 -12.61
C GLY A 83 -8.67 10.55 -12.11
N GLU A 84 -8.94 11.72 -12.68
CA GLU A 84 -8.26 12.96 -12.34
C GLU A 84 -8.99 13.68 -11.20
N TYR A 85 -8.22 14.24 -10.28
CA TYR A 85 -8.68 15.11 -9.21
C TYR A 85 -7.87 16.39 -9.26
N ALA A 86 -8.51 17.54 -9.08
CA ALA A 86 -7.83 18.83 -9.13
C ALA A 86 -8.50 19.84 -8.22
N GLY A 87 -7.73 20.76 -7.68
CA GLY A 87 -8.23 21.87 -6.88
C GLY A 87 -7.13 22.55 -6.08
N SER A 88 -7.55 23.45 -5.19
CA SER A 88 -6.67 24.29 -4.39
C SER A 88 -6.68 23.87 -2.93
N LEU A 89 -5.51 23.60 -2.36
CA LEU A 89 -5.36 23.38 -0.92
C LEU A 89 -5.34 24.75 -0.22
N GLY A 90 -6.35 24.99 0.63
CA GLY A 90 -6.49 26.25 1.36
C GLY A 90 -6.68 27.49 0.47
N GLY A 91 -7.05 27.31 -0.80
CA GLY A 91 -7.21 28.40 -1.77
C GLY A 91 -5.90 29.05 -2.24
N GLN A 92 -4.75 28.43 -1.92
CA GLN A 92 -3.42 28.99 -2.20
C GLN A 92 -2.56 28.09 -3.07
N TYR A 93 -2.68 26.78 -2.90
CA TYR A 93 -1.79 25.81 -3.53
C TYR A 93 -2.57 24.88 -4.45
N GLU A 94 -2.47 25.14 -5.76
CA GLU A 94 -3.04 24.25 -6.77
C GLU A 94 -2.36 22.88 -6.72
N VAL A 95 -3.17 21.83 -6.85
CA VAL A 95 -2.70 20.45 -6.86
C VAL A 95 -3.58 19.61 -7.78
N GLY A 96 -2.94 18.70 -8.50
CA GLY A 96 -3.60 17.66 -9.30
C GLY A 96 -3.23 16.27 -8.79
N ALA A 97 -4.14 15.32 -8.92
CA ALA A 97 -3.85 13.90 -8.69
C ALA A 97 -4.45 13.04 -9.80
N GLN A 98 -3.67 12.07 -10.28
CA GLN A 98 -4.18 10.98 -11.10
C GLN A 98 -4.27 9.72 -10.24
N VAL A 99 -5.48 9.17 -10.12
CA VAL A 99 -5.76 7.95 -9.37
C VAL A 99 -6.04 6.83 -10.35
N ILE A 100 -5.25 5.77 -10.26
CA ILE A 100 -5.24 4.65 -11.19
C ILE A 100 -5.72 3.41 -10.43
N ALA A 101 -6.82 2.80 -10.87
CA ALA A 101 -7.24 1.50 -10.36
C ALA A 101 -6.30 0.41 -10.91
N LEU A 102 -5.77 -0.41 -10.01
CA LEU A 102 -4.93 -1.57 -10.35
C LEU A 102 -5.75 -2.88 -10.31
N GLY A 103 -7.05 -2.79 -9.99
CA GLY A 103 -7.97 -3.90 -9.81
C GLY A 103 -7.91 -4.52 -8.41
N GLY A 104 -8.98 -5.23 -8.04
CA GLY A 104 -9.09 -5.93 -6.76
C GLY A 104 -9.03 -4.99 -5.55
N GLY A 105 -9.52 -3.75 -5.68
CA GLY A 105 -9.49 -2.75 -4.62
C GLY A 105 -8.13 -2.07 -4.43
N LYS A 106 -7.16 -2.27 -5.33
CA LYS A 106 -5.83 -1.66 -5.25
C LYS A 106 -5.72 -0.44 -6.15
N PHE A 107 -4.97 0.57 -5.71
CA PHE A 107 -4.83 1.84 -6.41
C PHE A 107 -3.39 2.35 -6.38
N LYS A 108 -3.03 3.14 -7.38
CA LYS A 108 -1.88 4.04 -7.38
C LYS A 108 -2.38 5.47 -7.49
N MET A 109 -1.85 6.38 -6.69
CA MET A 109 -2.05 7.82 -6.86
C MET A 109 -0.75 8.49 -7.24
N VAL A 110 -0.79 9.32 -8.28
CA VAL A 110 0.29 10.23 -8.64
C VAL A 110 -0.17 11.65 -8.37
N LEU A 111 0.51 12.34 -7.46
CA LEU A 111 0.22 13.68 -7.02
C LEU A 111 1.18 14.67 -7.69
N TYR A 112 0.63 15.73 -8.24
CA TYR A 112 1.29 16.75 -9.04
C TYR A 112 1.13 18.11 -8.35
N PRO A 113 2.19 18.65 -7.72
CA PRO A 113 2.19 20.02 -7.25
C PRO A 113 1.94 21.00 -8.41
N GLY A 114 1.12 22.02 -8.20
CA GLY A 114 0.82 23.04 -9.22
C GLY A 114 -0.34 22.69 -10.16
N GLY A 115 -0.89 21.48 -10.12
CA GLY A 115 -2.06 21.08 -10.93
C GLY A 115 -1.84 19.78 -11.70
N LEU A 116 -2.74 19.44 -12.62
CA LEU A 116 -2.61 18.24 -13.45
C LEU A 116 -1.68 18.49 -14.65
N PRO A 117 -1.11 17.43 -15.26
CA PRO A 117 -0.47 17.56 -16.56
C PRO A 117 -1.40 18.21 -17.60
N GLY A 118 -0.90 19.27 -18.25
CA GLY A 118 -1.67 20.11 -19.18
C GLY A 118 -2.62 21.11 -18.52
N ALA A 119 -2.61 21.21 -17.18
CA ALA A 119 -3.41 22.15 -16.40
C ALA A 119 -2.65 22.57 -15.12
N GLY A 120 -1.55 23.31 -15.29
CA GLY A 120 -0.80 23.95 -14.20
C GLY A 120 0.49 23.24 -13.76
N TYR A 121 0.59 21.92 -13.94
CA TYR A 121 1.84 21.20 -13.62
C TYR A 121 3.00 21.63 -14.53
N ASP A 122 4.14 21.97 -13.93
CA ASP A 122 5.33 22.50 -14.58
C ASP A 122 6.42 21.46 -14.86
N GLY A 123 6.19 20.19 -14.50
CA GLY A 123 7.19 19.12 -14.61
C GLY A 123 8.07 18.91 -13.37
N GLY A 124 7.79 19.62 -12.27
CA GLY A 124 8.47 19.43 -10.98
C GLY A 124 8.30 18.05 -10.36
N GLU A 125 8.87 17.80 -9.19
CA GLU A 125 8.81 16.47 -8.56
C GLU A 125 7.36 16.05 -8.23
N LYS A 126 6.95 14.90 -8.80
CA LYS A 126 5.67 14.25 -8.49
C LYS A 126 5.83 13.27 -7.33
N ARG A 127 4.76 13.02 -6.59
CA ARG A 127 4.74 12.06 -5.48
C ARG A 127 3.79 10.91 -5.76
N GLU A 128 4.20 9.69 -5.45
CA GLU A 128 3.42 8.48 -5.72
C GLU A 128 3.03 7.75 -4.43
N TYR A 129 1.82 7.22 -4.39
CA TYR A 129 1.27 6.55 -3.21
C TYR A 129 0.46 5.32 -3.57
N ASP A 130 0.63 4.25 -2.80
CA ASP A 130 -0.20 3.04 -2.90
C ASP A 130 -1.47 3.19 -2.08
N GLY A 131 -2.59 2.78 -2.66
CA GLY A 131 -3.92 2.85 -2.07
C GLY A 131 -4.65 1.52 -2.05
N ALA A 132 -5.54 1.39 -1.08
CA ALA A 132 -6.45 0.25 -0.95
C ALA A 132 -7.86 0.75 -0.65
N ARG A 133 -8.86 0.08 -1.23
CA ARG A 133 -10.26 0.35 -1.00
C ARG A 133 -10.83 -0.53 0.11
N ASP A 134 -11.59 0.11 0.98
CA ASP A 134 -12.50 -0.53 1.92
C ASP A 134 -13.90 0.08 1.74
N GLY A 135 -14.84 -0.75 1.27
CA GLY A 135 -16.19 -0.30 0.90
C GLY A 135 -16.18 0.87 -0.08
N ASP A 136 -16.61 2.03 0.42
CA ASP A 136 -16.77 3.29 -0.32
C ASP A 136 -15.61 4.28 -0.15
N THR A 137 -14.53 3.86 0.50
CA THR A 137 -13.36 4.71 0.77
C THR A 137 -12.10 4.09 0.19
N VAL A 138 -11.26 4.90 -0.45
CA VAL A 138 -9.87 4.52 -0.79
C VAL A 138 -8.93 5.26 0.15
N THR A 139 -8.00 4.57 0.78
CA THR A 139 -6.97 5.19 1.63
C THR A 139 -5.60 4.98 1.00
N PHE A 140 -4.78 6.03 0.95
CA PHE A 140 -3.43 5.98 0.41
C PHE A 140 -2.39 6.07 1.53
N THR A 141 -1.40 5.18 1.47
CA THR A 141 -0.34 5.04 2.48
C THR A 141 0.94 5.77 2.03
N GLY A 142 1.77 6.17 3.01
CA GLY A 142 3.05 6.84 2.79
C GLY A 142 3.03 8.35 3.04
N GLY A 143 4.20 8.89 3.39
CA GLY A 143 4.36 10.28 3.84
C GLY A 143 3.71 10.56 5.20
N THR A 144 3.58 11.83 5.55
CA THR A 144 3.07 12.31 6.86
C THR A 144 1.69 12.97 6.79
N THR A 145 1.04 12.93 5.63
CA THR A 145 -0.30 13.50 5.39
C THR A 145 -1.27 12.37 5.11
N GLY A 146 -2.38 12.28 5.84
CA GLY A 146 -3.46 11.34 5.54
C GLY A 146 -4.08 11.66 4.19
N LYS A 147 -4.45 10.63 3.42
CA LYS A 147 -4.98 10.77 2.06
C LYS A 147 -6.07 9.76 1.82
N SER A 148 -7.27 10.21 1.47
CA SER A 148 -8.39 9.31 1.20
C SER A 148 -9.35 9.84 0.14
N ILE A 149 -10.05 8.95 -0.56
CA ILE A 149 -11.13 9.31 -1.47
C ILE A 149 -12.44 8.79 -0.92
N PHE A 150 -13.41 9.69 -0.81
CA PHE A 150 -14.81 9.38 -0.48
C PHE A 150 -15.73 10.36 -1.20
N GLY A 151 -16.86 9.89 -1.72
CA GLY A 151 -17.86 10.76 -2.36
C GLY A 151 -17.32 11.60 -3.54
N GLY A 152 -16.32 11.11 -4.27
CA GLY A 152 -15.72 11.83 -5.40
C GLY A 152 -14.75 12.96 -5.01
N LYS A 153 -14.39 13.07 -3.73
CA LYS A 153 -13.40 14.02 -3.21
C LYS A 153 -12.16 13.29 -2.75
N LEU A 154 -10.99 13.80 -3.12
CA LEU A 154 -9.71 13.38 -2.56
C LEU A 154 -9.35 14.34 -1.42
N THR A 155 -9.27 13.83 -0.20
CA THR A 155 -9.02 14.57 1.03
C THR A 155 -7.59 14.36 1.51
N PHE A 156 -6.96 15.45 1.95
CA PHE A 156 -5.65 15.50 2.58
C PHE A 156 -5.83 15.95 4.03
N GLU A 157 -5.34 15.15 4.97
CA GLU A 157 -5.43 15.45 6.40
C GLU A 157 -4.06 15.56 7.03
N ARG A 158 -3.84 16.64 7.76
CA ARG A 158 -2.60 16.88 8.48
C ARG A 158 -2.86 17.77 9.68
N ASP A 159 -2.33 17.40 10.84
CA ASP A 159 -2.32 18.22 12.05
C ASP A 159 -3.74 18.75 12.43
N GLY A 160 -4.77 17.92 12.22
CA GLY A 160 -6.17 18.26 12.48
C GLY A 160 -6.84 19.16 11.41
N GLN A 161 -6.12 19.57 10.38
CA GLN A 161 -6.65 20.28 9.21
C GLN A 161 -6.95 19.30 8.08
N SER A 162 -8.04 19.56 7.36
CA SER A 162 -8.52 18.76 6.24
C SER A 162 -8.77 19.65 5.03
N PHE A 163 -8.23 19.26 3.89
CA PHE A 163 -8.42 19.94 2.60
C PHE A 163 -8.84 18.92 1.55
N SER A 164 -9.75 19.26 0.66
CA SER A 164 -10.22 18.34 -0.37
C SER A 164 -10.11 18.96 -1.76
N ILE A 165 -9.84 18.11 -2.74
CA ILE A 165 -9.95 18.43 -4.16
C ILE A 165 -10.99 17.53 -4.84
N ASP A 166 -11.61 18.05 -5.88
CA ASP A 166 -12.73 17.39 -6.55
C ASP A 166 -12.26 16.54 -7.73
N ARG A 167 -12.99 15.44 -7.97
CA ARG A 167 -12.84 14.70 -9.23
C ARG A 167 -13.16 15.64 -10.40
N THR A 168 -12.25 15.67 -11.36
CA THR A 168 -12.37 16.47 -12.58
C THR A 168 -12.81 15.58 -13.75
N ILE A 169 -13.78 16.05 -14.52
CA ILE A 169 -14.18 15.45 -15.79
C ILE A 169 -13.86 16.46 -16.89
N ARG A 170 -12.85 16.16 -17.72
CA ARG A 170 -12.52 17.02 -18.86
C ARG A 170 -13.62 16.91 -19.92
N LYS A 171 -14.15 18.06 -20.34
CA LYS A 171 -15.07 18.17 -21.48
C LYS A 171 -14.28 18.69 -22.68
N SER A 172 -14.45 18.07 -23.84
CA SER A 172 -13.88 18.60 -25.08
C SER A 172 -14.62 19.88 -25.49
N PRO A 173 -13.92 20.92 -25.95
CA PRO A 173 -14.54 22.11 -26.55
C PRO A 173 -15.37 21.79 -27.80
N THR A 174 -15.13 20.65 -28.46
CA THR A 174 -15.77 20.26 -29.73
C THR A 174 -17.11 19.54 -29.56
N LEU A 175 -17.60 19.33 -28.34
CA LEU A 175 -18.87 18.62 -28.08
C LEU A 175 -20.13 19.45 -28.40
N SER A 176 -19.98 20.63 -29.03
CA SER A 176 -21.10 21.52 -29.39
C SER A 176 -20.92 22.17 -30.77
N ALA A 177 -20.03 21.64 -31.62
CA ALA A 177 -19.80 22.12 -32.98
C ALA A 177 -20.52 21.25 -34.02
#